data_AF-Q99MP8-F1
#
_entry.id   AF-Q99MP8-F1
#
_cell.length_a   1.000
_cell.length_b   1.000
_cell.length_c   1.000
_cell.angle_alpha   90.00
_cell.angle_beta   90.00
_cell.angle_gamma   90.00
#
_symmetry.space_group_name_H-M   'P 1'
#
loop_
_entity.id
_entity.type
_entity.pdbx_description
1 polymer ?
#
loop_
_entity_poly.entity_id
_entity_poly.type
_entity_poly.pdbx_seq_one_letter_code
_entity_poly.pdbx_strand_id
1 'polypeptide(L)'
;MSVSLVVIRLELAGHSPVPTDFGFSAAAGEMSDEEIKKKTLASAVACLEGKSAGEKAAIIHQHLGRREMTDVIIETMKARADEVRDTVEEKKPSAAPVSAQRSREQSESVNTAPESPSKQLPDQISFFSGNPSVEIVHGIMHLYKTNKMTSLKEDVRRSAMLCVLTVPATMTSHDLMKFVAPFNDVIEQMKIIRDSTPNQYMVLIKFSAQADADSFYMACNGRQFNSIEDDVCQLVYVERAEVLKSEDGASLPVMDLTELPKCTVCLERMDESVNGILTTLCNHSFHSQCLQRWDDTTCPVCRYCQTPEPVEENKCFECGVQENLWICLICGHIGCGRYVSRHAYKHFEETQHTYAMQLTNHRVWDYAGDNYVHRLVASKTDGKIVQYECEGDTCQEEKIDALQLEYSYLLTSQLESQRIYWENKIVRIEKDTAEEINNMKTKFKETIEKCDSLELRLSDLLKEKQSVERKCTQLNTRVAKLSTELQEEQELNKCLRANQLVLQNQLKEEEKLLKETCAQKDLQITEIQEQLRDVMFYLETQQQISHLPAETRQEIQEGQINIAMASAPNPPSSGAGGKLQSRKGRSKRGK
;
A
#
# COMPACT_ATOMS: atom_id res chain seq x y z
N MET A 1 -21.20 25.77 4.47
CA MET A 1 -21.61 24.59 3.69
C MET A 1 -20.60 23.46 3.91
N SER A 2 -20.96 22.23 3.56
CA SER A 2 -20.08 21.06 3.62
C SER A 2 -20.33 20.15 2.41
N VAL A 3 -19.28 19.53 1.89
CA VAL A 3 -19.30 18.72 0.66
C VAL A 3 -18.64 17.36 0.93
N SER A 4 -19.17 16.30 0.35
CA SER A 4 -18.41 15.05 0.23
C SER A 4 -17.29 15.24 -0.79
N LEU A 5 -16.10 14.72 -0.49
CA LEU A 5 -15.07 14.52 -1.49
C LEU A 5 -15.40 13.27 -2.33
N VAL A 6 -14.84 13.16 -3.52
CA VAL A 6 -15.09 12.06 -4.46
C VAL A 6 -13.79 11.32 -4.79
N VAL A 7 -13.85 10.00 -4.83
CA VAL A 7 -12.77 9.12 -5.28
C VAL A 7 -13.09 8.60 -6.67
N ILE A 8 -12.20 8.86 -7.62
CA ILE A 8 -12.30 8.34 -8.99
C ILE A 8 -11.39 7.13 -9.08
N ARG A 9 -11.96 5.96 -9.41
CA ARG A 9 -11.21 4.73 -9.63
C ARG A 9 -11.40 4.26 -11.05
N LEU A 10 -10.29 4.09 -11.75
CA LEU A 10 -10.24 3.41 -13.04
C LEU A 10 -9.87 1.94 -12.78
N GLU A 11 -10.83 1.04 -12.93
CA GLU A 11 -10.58 -0.41 -13.00
C GLU A 11 -10.14 -0.77 -14.41
N LEU A 12 -8.89 -1.21 -14.57
CA LEU A 12 -8.34 -1.63 -15.85
C LEU A 12 -8.48 -3.13 -16.09
N ALA A 13 -8.78 -3.48 -17.35
CA ALA A 13 -8.52 -4.82 -17.87
C ALA A 13 -7.02 -5.14 -17.76
N GLY A 14 -6.66 -6.39 -17.46
CA GLY A 14 -5.26 -6.79 -17.21
C GLY A 14 -4.28 -6.58 -18.37
N HIS A 15 -4.79 -6.32 -19.58
CA HIS A 15 -4.03 -6.03 -20.80
C HIS A 15 -4.01 -4.53 -21.18
N SER A 16 -4.76 -3.67 -20.49
CA SER A 16 -4.81 -2.23 -20.79
C SER A 16 -3.52 -1.53 -20.32
N PRO A 17 -3.01 -0.53 -21.07
CA PRO A 17 -2.00 0.39 -20.54
C PRO A 17 -2.56 1.16 -19.33
N VAL A 18 -1.65 1.56 -18.43
CA VAL A 18 -1.93 2.46 -17.30
C VAL A 18 -1.77 3.91 -17.81
N PRO A 19 -2.78 4.79 -17.65
CA PRO A 19 -2.71 6.13 -18.20
C PRO A 19 -1.72 7.04 -17.47
N THR A 20 -1.00 7.88 -18.21
CA THR A 20 0.03 8.79 -17.69
C THR A 20 -0.56 9.88 -16.80
N ASP A 21 0.13 10.22 -15.72
CA ASP A 21 -0.24 11.28 -14.76
C ASP A 21 -1.70 11.24 -14.25
N PHE A 22 -2.37 10.08 -14.26
CA PHE A 22 -3.75 9.96 -13.77
C PHE A 22 -3.83 9.84 -12.24
N GLY A 23 -2.76 9.37 -11.59
CA GLY A 23 -2.68 9.25 -10.14
C GLY A 23 -2.67 10.63 -9.48
N PHE A 24 -3.63 10.88 -8.58
CA PHE A 24 -3.69 12.09 -7.77
C PHE A 24 -4.14 11.76 -6.35
N SER A 25 -3.65 12.50 -5.36
CA SER A 25 -4.12 12.42 -3.97
C SER A 25 -3.99 13.78 -3.28
N ALA A 26 -5.09 14.26 -2.67
CA ALA A 26 -5.08 15.45 -1.81
C ALA A 26 -4.25 15.25 -0.53
N ALA A 27 -4.09 13.99 -0.09
CA ALA A 27 -3.37 13.60 1.13
C ALA A 27 -1.87 13.28 0.90
N ALA A 28 -1.33 13.53 -0.30
CA ALA A 28 0.07 13.21 -0.67
C ALA A 28 1.15 13.93 0.18
N GLY A 29 0.76 14.89 1.03
CA GLY A 29 1.64 15.52 2.04
C GLY A 29 1.57 14.90 3.44
N GLU A 30 0.75 13.87 3.65
CA GLU A 30 0.51 13.23 4.96
C GLU A 30 0.67 11.70 4.91
N MET A 31 0.48 11.07 3.74
CA MET A 31 0.75 9.66 3.48
C MET A 31 1.35 9.50 2.08
N SER A 32 2.23 8.52 1.88
CA SER A 32 2.74 8.17 0.55
C SER A 32 1.66 7.48 -0.31
N ASP A 33 1.81 7.56 -1.64
CA ASP A 33 0.87 6.90 -2.57
C ASP A 33 0.82 5.37 -2.39
N GLU A 34 1.90 4.74 -1.91
CA GLU A 34 1.89 3.31 -1.56
C GLU A 34 1.05 3.04 -0.31
N GLU A 35 1.16 3.87 0.73
CA GLU A 35 0.33 3.74 1.95
C GLU A 35 -1.15 3.99 1.64
N ILE A 36 -1.46 4.94 0.76
CA ILE A 36 -2.82 5.23 0.31
C ILE A 36 -3.37 4.05 -0.49
N LYS A 37 -2.62 3.54 -1.48
CA LYS A 37 -3.01 2.32 -2.23
C LYS A 37 -3.19 1.12 -1.30
N LYS A 38 -2.28 0.89 -0.37
CA LYS A 38 -2.35 -0.19 0.63
C LYS A 38 -3.56 -0.07 1.55
N LYS A 39 -3.95 1.16 1.93
CA LYS A 39 -5.15 1.45 2.75
C LYS A 39 -6.43 1.26 1.94
N THR A 40 -6.51 1.79 0.71
CA THR A 40 -7.60 1.55 -0.23
C THR A 40 -7.81 0.03 -0.46
N LEU A 41 -6.72 -0.68 -0.75
CA LEU A 41 -6.74 -2.11 -1.06
C LEU A 41 -6.84 -3.00 0.20
N ALA A 42 -6.79 -2.48 1.43
CA ALA A 42 -6.83 -3.32 2.63
C ALA A 42 -8.10 -4.20 2.70
N SER A 43 -9.26 -3.65 2.31
CA SER A 43 -10.52 -4.39 2.18
C SER A 43 -10.42 -5.48 1.09
N ALA A 44 -9.91 -5.13 -0.08
CA ALA A 44 -9.77 -6.04 -1.22
C ALA A 44 -8.79 -7.18 -0.93
N VAL A 45 -7.60 -6.86 -0.39
CA VAL A 45 -6.58 -7.82 0.02
C VAL A 45 -7.13 -8.75 1.09
N ALA A 46 -7.74 -8.24 2.18
CA ALA A 46 -8.33 -9.11 3.21
C ALA A 46 -9.47 -10.00 2.67
N CYS A 47 -10.21 -9.54 1.66
CA CYS A 47 -11.25 -10.35 1.01
C CYS A 47 -10.66 -11.42 0.06
N LEU A 48 -9.47 -11.20 -0.51
CA LEU A 48 -8.84 -12.10 -1.49
C LEU A 48 -7.68 -12.95 -0.90
N GLU A 49 -7.20 -12.64 0.31
CA GLU A 49 -6.11 -13.35 0.97
C GLU A 49 -6.47 -14.81 1.27
N GLY A 50 -5.51 -15.72 1.13
CA GLY A 50 -5.69 -17.17 1.28
C GLY A 50 -6.50 -17.88 0.18
N LYS A 51 -7.24 -17.15 -0.67
CA LYS A 51 -8.14 -17.73 -1.69
C LYS A 51 -7.40 -18.13 -2.97
N SER A 52 -7.84 -19.21 -3.60
CA SER A 52 -7.34 -19.67 -4.90
C SER A 52 -7.70 -18.71 -6.04
N ALA A 53 -6.99 -18.79 -7.16
CA ALA A 53 -7.23 -17.93 -8.32
C ALA A 53 -8.68 -18.02 -8.85
N GLY A 54 -9.30 -19.21 -8.81
CA GLY A 54 -10.68 -19.41 -9.21
C GLY A 54 -11.69 -18.75 -8.26
N GLU A 55 -11.46 -18.85 -6.95
CA GLU A 55 -12.30 -18.18 -5.93
C GLU A 55 -12.17 -16.66 -6.01
N LYS A 56 -10.95 -16.14 -6.22
CA LYS A 56 -10.71 -14.71 -6.45
C LYS A 56 -11.50 -14.22 -7.67
N ALA A 57 -11.39 -14.92 -8.80
CA ALA A 57 -12.12 -14.57 -10.02
C ALA A 57 -13.65 -14.63 -9.83
N ALA A 58 -14.17 -15.65 -9.13
CA ALA A 58 -15.60 -15.75 -8.82
C ALA A 58 -16.10 -14.59 -7.94
N ILE A 59 -15.32 -14.19 -6.94
CA ILE A 59 -15.63 -13.06 -6.05
C ILE A 59 -15.58 -11.72 -6.82
N ILE A 60 -14.55 -11.50 -7.63
CA ILE A 60 -14.41 -10.29 -8.45
C ILE A 60 -15.59 -10.20 -9.45
N HIS A 61 -15.93 -11.30 -10.13
CA HIS A 61 -17.09 -11.39 -11.02
C HIS A 61 -18.42 -11.14 -10.28
N GLN A 62 -18.58 -11.62 -9.04
CA GLN A 62 -19.79 -11.37 -8.24
C GLN A 62 -20.00 -9.88 -7.96
N HIS A 63 -18.94 -9.11 -7.71
CA HIS A 63 -19.02 -7.68 -7.42
C HIS A 63 -19.07 -6.82 -8.70
N LEU A 64 -18.40 -7.26 -9.77
CA LEU A 64 -18.49 -6.69 -11.12
C LEU A 64 -19.91 -6.87 -11.72
N GLY A 65 -20.56 -7.98 -11.40
CA GLY A 65 -21.95 -8.29 -11.75
C GLY A 65 -22.15 -8.53 -13.25
N ARG A 66 -22.69 -7.52 -13.94
CA ARG A 66 -22.94 -7.50 -15.39
C ARG A 66 -22.34 -6.26 -16.07
N ARG A 67 -21.39 -5.59 -15.42
CA ARG A 67 -20.67 -4.44 -16.02
C ARG A 67 -19.66 -4.97 -17.03
N GLU A 68 -19.75 -4.49 -18.26
CA GLU A 68 -18.77 -4.78 -19.31
C GLU A 68 -17.64 -3.74 -19.24
N MET A 69 -16.42 -4.15 -19.59
CA MET A 69 -15.30 -3.21 -19.73
C MET A 69 -15.42 -2.49 -21.07
N THR A 70 -15.19 -1.19 -21.06
CA THR A 70 -15.37 -0.29 -22.20
C THR A 70 -14.14 0.58 -22.40
N ASP A 71 -13.93 1.07 -23.61
CA ASP A 71 -12.86 2.02 -23.87
C ASP A 71 -13.17 3.36 -23.17
N VAL A 72 -12.19 3.86 -22.42
CA VAL A 72 -12.18 5.18 -21.79
C VAL A 72 -11.11 6.00 -22.48
N ILE A 73 -11.47 7.17 -23.01
CA ILE A 73 -10.57 8.05 -23.75
C ILE A 73 -10.19 9.23 -22.87
N ILE A 74 -8.90 9.33 -22.52
CA ILE A 74 -8.34 10.35 -21.63
C ILE A 74 -7.48 11.31 -22.46
N GLU A 75 -7.91 12.56 -22.58
CA GLU A 75 -7.22 13.61 -23.33
C GLU A 75 -6.61 14.64 -22.38
N THR A 76 -5.29 14.75 -22.37
CA THR A 76 -4.51 15.53 -21.39
C THR A 76 -4.05 16.85 -21.98
N MET A 77 -4.59 17.96 -21.46
CA MET A 77 -4.16 19.33 -21.77
C MET A 77 -3.29 19.85 -20.63
N LYS A 78 -2.03 20.19 -20.92
CA LYS A 78 -1.11 20.87 -19.98
C LYS A 78 -0.94 22.31 -20.44
N ALA A 79 -0.79 23.25 -19.50
CA ALA A 79 -0.48 24.63 -19.83
C ALA A 79 0.86 24.71 -20.59
N ARG A 80 0.91 25.49 -21.69
CA ARG A 80 2.13 25.69 -22.48
C ARG A 80 3.11 26.60 -21.75
N ALA A 81 4.03 26.00 -21.01
CA ALA A 81 5.33 26.62 -20.79
C ALA A 81 6.05 26.79 -22.15
N ASP A 82 6.65 27.96 -22.37
CA ASP A 82 7.46 28.33 -23.53
C ASP A 82 6.81 28.21 -24.94
N GLU A 83 5.85 29.11 -25.22
CA GLU A 83 5.66 29.64 -26.59
C GLU A 83 5.75 31.19 -26.67
N VAL A 84 6.07 31.89 -25.57
CA VAL A 84 6.25 33.36 -25.54
C VAL A 84 7.72 33.72 -25.82
N ARG A 85 8.27 33.24 -26.94
CA ARG A 85 9.66 33.55 -27.33
C ARG A 85 10.07 33.36 -28.80
N ASP A 86 9.13 33.40 -29.76
CA ASP A 86 9.50 33.52 -31.18
C ASP A 86 8.38 34.17 -32.04
N THR A 87 8.13 35.45 -31.85
CA THR A 87 7.51 36.34 -32.86
C THR A 87 7.64 37.81 -32.42
N VAL A 88 7.76 38.72 -33.40
CA VAL A 88 7.88 40.19 -33.22
C VAL A 88 9.13 40.64 -32.43
N GLU A 89 10.25 40.81 -33.14
CA GLU A 89 10.87 42.14 -33.26
C GLU A 89 11.81 42.23 -34.48
N GLU A 90 11.90 43.42 -35.09
CA GLU A 90 12.66 43.63 -36.33
C GLU A 90 14.09 44.13 -36.09
N LYS A 91 14.99 43.72 -36.99
CA LYS A 91 16.42 44.05 -37.04
C LYS A 91 16.73 45.56 -36.85
N LYS A 92 17.54 45.89 -35.82
CA LYS A 92 18.76 46.72 -36.02
C LYS A 92 19.76 46.64 -34.85
N PRO A 93 21.09 46.54 -35.10
CA PRO A 93 22.09 46.35 -34.04
C PRO A 93 22.85 47.63 -33.64
N SER A 94 23.12 47.79 -32.34
CA SER A 94 24.14 48.70 -31.75
C SER A 94 24.22 48.48 -30.22
N ALA A 95 25.34 48.56 -29.50
CA ALA A 95 26.75 48.32 -29.81
C ALA A 95 27.59 48.24 -28.50
N ALA A 96 28.68 47.47 -28.53
CA ALA A 96 29.87 47.62 -27.67
C ALA A 96 29.77 47.15 -26.16
N PRO A 97 30.90 46.89 -25.45
CA PRO A 97 31.16 45.52 -24.98
C PRO A 97 31.93 45.35 -23.62
N VAL A 98 32.42 44.11 -23.39
CA VAL A 98 33.58 43.68 -22.55
C VAL A 98 33.36 43.29 -21.08
N SER A 99 33.44 41.98 -20.79
CA SER A 99 34.34 41.32 -19.80
C SER A 99 33.95 39.82 -19.68
N ALA A 100 34.65 38.78 -20.15
CA ALA A 100 36.05 38.49 -20.56
C ALA A 100 36.95 37.81 -19.49
N GLN A 101 36.77 36.49 -19.29
CA GLN A 101 37.74 35.48 -18.80
C GLN A 101 37.06 34.08 -18.77
N ARG A 102 37.67 32.91 -19.03
CA ARG A 102 38.89 32.53 -19.80
C ARG A 102 39.02 30.99 -19.91
N SER A 103 39.38 30.43 -21.08
CA SER A 103 40.18 29.17 -21.31
C SER A 103 39.71 27.80 -20.73
N ARG A 104 39.95 26.61 -21.34
CA ARG A 104 40.76 26.14 -22.50
C ARG A 104 40.28 24.73 -22.98
N GLU A 105 40.31 24.38 -24.29
CA GLU A 105 41.29 23.50 -25.04
C GLU A 105 41.56 22.09 -24.44
N GLN A 106 41.74 20.96 -25.17
CA GLN A 106 41.89 20.56 -26.60
C GLN A 106 40.98 19.31 -26.91
N SER A 107 40.89 18.62 -28.07
CA SER A 107 41.67 18.45 -29.32
C SER A 107 40.69 18.18 -30.51
N GLU A 108 40.90 18.61 -31.78
CA GLU A 108 41.84 18.09 -32.81
C GLU A 108 41.69 16.56 -33.12
N SER A 109 41.65 16.08 -34.39
CA SER A 109 41.87 16.74 -35.71
C SER A 109 41.38 15.91 -36.95
N VAL A 110 41.61 16.47 -38.16
CA VAL A 110 41.56 15.89 -39.54
C VAL A 110 40.23 15.96 -40.32
N ASN A 111 40.32 16.38 -41.59
CA ASN A 111 39.22 16.62 -42.53
C ASN A 111 39.22 15.65 -43.73
N THR A 112 38.04 15.23 -44.18
CA THR A 112 37.76 14.87 -45.59
C THR A 112 36.30 15.15 -45.94
N ALA A 113 36.00 15.37 -47.23
CA ALA A 113 34.77 16.01 -47.72
C ALA A 113 33.43 15.32 -47.33
N PRO A 114 32.33 16.09 -47.17
CA PRO A 114 31.01 15.55 -46.83
C PRO A 114 30.29 14.94 -48.05
N GLU A 115 29.98 13.64 -47.99
CA GLU A 115 28.94 13.02 -48.82
C GLU A 115 27.52 13.27 -48.25
N SER A 116 26.50 13.11 -49.09
CA SER A 116 25.10 13.42 -48.79
C SER A 116 24.53 12.73 -47.53
N PRO A 117 23.58 13.38 -46.81
CA PRO A 117 23.11 12.96 -45.47
C PRO A 117 22.24 11.69 -45.42
N SER A 118 22.18 10.89 -46.48
CA SER A 118 21.34 9.68 -46.58
C SER A 118 21.90 8.44 -45.84
N LYS A 119 22.83 8.63 -44.89
CA LYS A 119 23.52 7.57 -44.12
C LYS A 119 23.39 7.76 -42.60
N GLN A 120 22.46 8.60 -42.12
CA GLN A 120 22.29 8.95 -40.69
C GLN A 120 20.82 8.87 -40.22
N LEU A 121 20.11 7.81 -40.59
CA LEU A 121 18.86 7.42 -39.94
C LEU A 121 19.13 6.28 -38.95
N PRO A 122 18.58 6.29 -37.72
CA PRO A 122 18.67 5.15 -36.81
C PRO A 122 17.91 3.92 -37.36
N ASP A 123 18.42 2.72 -37.08
CA ASP A 123 17.78 1.45 -37.48
C ASP A 123 16.37 1.25 -36.90
N GLN A 124 16.00 2.03 -35.87
CA GLN A 124 14.62 2.16 -35.39
C GLN A 124 14.25 3.64 -35.24
N ILE A 125 13.21 4.07 -35.96
CA ILE A 125 12.52 5.34 -35.72
C ILE A 125 11.31 5.05 -34.83
N SER A 126 11.34 5.52 -33.59
CA SER A 126 10.19 5.45 -32.68
C SER A 126 9.11 6.44 -33.13
N PHE A 127 8.10 5.96 -33.86
CA PHE A 127 6.93 6.73 -34.24
C PHE A 127 5.76 6.46 -33.28
N PHE A 128 4.97 7.49 -32.99
CA PHE A 128 3.65 7.34 -32.38
C PHE A 128 2.59 7.46 -33.49
N SER A 129 1.61 6.55 -33.50
CA SER A 129 0.45 6.62 -34.39
C SER A 129 -0.76 7.07 -33.58
N GLY A 130 -1.02 8.38 -33.57
CA GLY A 130 -2.09 9.01 -32.78
C GLY A 130 -1.62 10.35 -32.20
N ASN A 131 -2.52 11.06 -31.51
CA ASN A 131 -2.15 12.22 -30.71
C ASN A 131 -1.54 11.75 -29.37
N PRO A 132 -0.27 12.05 -29.03
CA PRO A 132 0.32 11.64 -27.74
C PRO A 132 -0.40 12.18 -26.50
N SER A 133 -1.26 13.19 -26.67
CA SER A 133 -2.11 13.76 -25.62
C SER A 133 -3.35 12.91 -25.33
N VAL A 134 -3.69 11.95 -26.18
CA VAL A 134 -4.92 11.12 -26.11
C VAL A 134 -4.56 9.67 -25.84
N GLU A 135 -4.89 9.22 -24.64
CA GLU A 135 -4.70 7.84 -24.18
C GLU A 135 -6.03 7.10 -24.25
N ILE A 136 -6.03 5.86 -24.76
CA ILE A 136 -7.19 4.97 -24.76
C ILE A 136 -6.88 3.80 -23.84
N VAL A 137 -7.75 3.58 -22.85
CA VAL A 137 -7.57 2.56 -21.81
C VAL A 137 -8.87 1.76 -21.66
N HIS A 138 -8.77 0.44 -21.54
CA HIS A 138 -9.92 -0.46 -21.55
C HIS A 138 -10.27 -0.89 -20.12
N GLY A 139 -11.47 -0.55 -19.65
CA GLY A 139 -11.83 -0.68 -18.25
C GLY A 139 -13.19 -0.13 -17.84
N ILE A 140 -13.36 0.16 -16.55
CA ILE A 140 -14.58 0.72 -15.95
C ILE A 140 -14.21 1.88 -15.04
N MET A 141 -14.93 3.00 -15.16
CA MET A 141 -14.74 4.17 -14.31
C MET A 141 -15.76 4.20 -13.16
N HIS A 142 -15.29 3.85 -11.98
CA HIS A 142 -16.03 3.92 -10.73
C HIS A 142 -15.92 5.32 -10.13
N LEU A 143 -17.03 5.81 -9.58
CA LEU A 143 -17.10 7.12 -8.92
C LEU A 143 -17.69 6.93 -7.53
N TYR A 144 -16.87 7.11 -6.49
CA TYR A 144 -17.28 6.92 -5.12
C TYR A 144 -17.40 8.26 -4.39
N LYS A 145 -18.52 8.47 -3.70
CA LYS A 145 -18.70 9.55 -2.73
C LYS A 145 -18.10 9.13 -1.39
N THR A 146 -17.37 10.03 -0.73
CA THR A 146 -16.92 9.83 0.65
C THR A 146 -18.08 10.07 1.62
N ASN A 147 -18.22 9.18 2.61
CA ASN A 147 -19.25 9.30 3.64
C ASN A 147 -18.95 10.41 4.68
N LYS A 148 -17.86 11.16 4.50
CA LYS A 148 -17.40 12.24 5.40
C LYS A 148 -17.63 13.61 4.75
N MET A 149 -18.56 14.37 5.31
CA MET A 149 -18.85 15.74 4.91
C MET A 149 -17.71 16.68 5.32
N THR A 150 -16.99 17.23 4.35
CA THR A 150 -15.85 18.14 4.54
C THR A 150 -16.35 19.60 4.53
N SER A 151 -15.98 20.41 5.52
CA SER A 151 -16.46 21.78 5.62
C SER A 151 -15.79 22.70 4.59
N LEU A 152 -16.58 23.57 3.93
CA LEU A 152 -16.09 24.66 3.08
C LEU A 152 -15.69 25.88 3.93
N LYS A 153 -14.76 25.68 4.88
CA LYS A 153 -14.10 26.74 5.67
C LYS A 153 -12.64 26.86 5.25
N GLU A 154 -12.07 28.05 5.32
CA GLU A 154 -10.69 28.33 4.89
C GLU A 154 -9.67 27.44 5.63
N ASP A 155 -9.84 27.22 6.94
CA ASP A 155 -8.95 26.40 7.78
C ASP A 155 -8.95 24.88 7.45
N VAL A 156 -9.82 24.42 6.54
CA VAL A 156 -10.00 22.99 6.25
C VAL A 156 -9.33 22.63 4.93
N ARG A 157 -8.30 21.77 5.02
CA ARG A 157 -7.65 21.15 3.87
C ARG A 157 -8.67 20.32 3.07
N ARG A 158 -8.80 20.64 1.79
CA ARG A 158 -9.61 19.95 0.77
C ARG A 158 -8.67 19.39 -0.31
N SER A 159 -8.99 19.61 -1.57
CA SER A 159 -8.21 19.19 -2.71
C SER A 159 -8.02 20.36 -3.67
N ALA A 160 -6.82 20.46 -4.26
CA ALA A 160 -6.54 21.35 -5.38
C ALA A 160 -6.96 20.73 -6.74
N MET A 161 -7.58 19.54 -6.74
CA MET A 161 -8.18 18.95 -7.93
C MET A 161 -9.71 18.92 -7.81
N LEU A 162 -10.36 19.49 -8.82
CA LEU A 162 -11.80 19.40 -9.03
C LEU A 162 -12.11 18.47 -10.20
N CYS A 163 -13.32 17.91 -10.19
CA CYS A 163 -13.90 17.24 -11.34
C CYS A 163 -15.22 17.91 -11.73
N VAL A 164 -15.36 18.23 -13.03
CA VAL A 164 -16.66 18.49 -13.65
C VAL A 164 -17.28 17.13 -13.99
N LEU A 165 -18.43 16.82 -13.38
CA LEU A 165 -19.06 15.49 -13.50
C LEU A 165 -19.75 15.26 -14.85
N THR A 166 -20.31 16.33 -15.42
CA THR A 166 -21.19 16.28 -16.59
C THR A 166 -20.95 17.52 -17.44
N VAL A 167 -20.14 17.39 -18.49
CA VAL A 167 -20.01 18.40 -19.56
C VAL A 167 -20.73 17.87 -20.80
N PRO A 168 -21.73 18.58 -21.36
CA PRO A 168 -22.42 18.15 -22.58
C PRO A 168 -21.48 17.98 -23.76
N ALA A 169 -21.71 16.96 -24.59
CA ALA A 169 -20.94 16.72 -25.81
C ALA A 169 -21.16 17.79 -26.91
N THR A 170 -22.16 18.66 -26.75
CA THR A 170 -22.33 19.88 -27.56
C THR A 170 -21.29 20.95 -27.23
N MET A 171 -20.74 20.96 -26.01
CA MET A 171 -19.68 21.88 -25.60
C MET A 171 -18.31 21.36 -26.06
N THR A 172 -17.71 22.03 -27.05
CA THR A 172 -16.37 21.65 -27.54
C THR A 172 -15.28 21.95 -26.49
N SER A 173 -14.11 21.33 -26.63
CA SER A 173 -12.94 21.66 -25.79
C SER A 173 -12.54 23.14 -25.90
N HIS A 174 -12.77 23.79 -27.05
CA HIS A 174 -12.58 25.23 -27.20
C HIS A 174 -13.60 26.05 -26.40
N ASP A 175 -14.83 25.57 -26.24
CA ASP A 175 -15.87 26.25 -25.46
C ASP A 175 -15.66 26.02 -23.96
N LEU A 176 -15.23 24.82 -23.56
CA LEU A 176 -14.74 24.53 -22.21
C LEU A 176 -13.58 25.48 -21.84
N MET A 177 -12.60 25.67 -22.72
CA MET A 177 -11.49 26.61 -22.50
C MET A 177 -11.93 28.09 -22.45
N LYS A 178 -13.08 28.47 -23.03
CA LYS A 178 -13.70 29.80 -22.84
C LYS A 178 -14.40 29.90 -21.47
N PHE A 179 -15.07 28.82 -21.04
CA PHE A 179 -15.78 28.77 -19.76
C PHE A 179 -14.82 28.84 -18.56
N VAL A 180 -13.69 28.12 -18.62
CA VAL A 180 -12.66 28.17 -17.57
C VAL A 180 -11.68 29.36 -17.70
N ALA A 181 -11.80 30.16 -18.76
CA ALA A 181 -10.83 31.20 -19.11
C ALA A 181 -10.39 32.14 -17.97
N PRO A 182 -11.26 32.58 -17.03
CA PRO A 182 -10.85 33.43 -15.91
C PRO A 182 -9.84 32.81 -14.94
N PHE A 183 -9.59 31.50 -15.05
CA PHE A 183 -8.72 30.72 -14.17
C PHE A 183 -7.57 30.01 -14.92
N ASN A 184 -7.37 30.27 -16.22
CA ASN A 184 -6.35 29.58 -17.03
C ASN A 184 -4.93 29.67 -16.43
N ASP A 185 -4.58 30.82 -15.84
CA ASP A 185 -3.24 31.07 -15.29
C ASP A 185 -2.93 30.29 -14.00
N VAL A 186 -3.95 29.71 -13.36
CA VAL A 186 -3.85 28.89 -12.12
C VAL A 186 -4.15 27.40 -12.34
N ILE A 187 -4.46 26.99 -13.57
CA ILE A 187 -4.68 25.58 -13.95
C ILE A 187 -3.35 24.98 -14.44
N GLU A 188 -2.81 24.03 -13.69
CA GLU A 188 -1.60 23.30 -14.09
C GLU A 188 -1.88 22.28 -15.20
N GLN A 189 -3.01 21.58 -15.08
CA GLN A 189 -3.38 20.45 -15.93
C GLN A 189 -4.90 20.28 -15.98
N MET A 190 -5.40 19.98 -17.17
CA MET A 190 -6.76 19.52 -17.42
C MET A 190 -6.73 18.13 -18.09
N LYS A 191 -7.58 17.21 -17.66
CA LYS A 191 -7.78 15.90 -18.31
C LYS A 191 -9.25 15.72 -18.63
N ILE A 192 -9.59 15.68 -19.93
CA ILE A 192 -10.92 15.33 -20.43
C ILE A 192 -11.03 13.80 -20.43
N ILE A 193 -12.10 13.26 -19.87
CA ILE A 193 -12.35 11.81 -19.75
C ILE A 193 -13.71 11.50 -20.39
N ARG A 194 -13.69 10.70 -21.46
CA ARG A 194 -14.89 10.12 -22.08
C ARG A 194 -15.01 8.66 -21.65
N ASP A 195 -16.06 8.30 -20.91
CA ASP A 195 -16.43 6.91 -20.60
C ASP A 195 -17.57 6.43 -21.50
N SER A 196 -18.19 5.31 -21.14
CA SER A 196 -19.37 4.76 -21.82
C SER A 196 -20.70 5.48 -21.50
N THR A 197 -20.71 6.67 -20.86
CA THR A 197 -21.92 7.51 -20.83
C THR A 197 -22.11 8.26 -22.16
N PRO A 198 -23.32 8.21 -22.76
CA PRO A 198 -23.58 8.92 -24.01
C PRO A 198 -23.69 10.44 -23.78
N ASN A 199 -23.40 11.21 -24.83
CA ASN A 199 -23.67 12.66 -24.94
C ASN A 199 -23.01 13.57 -23.88
N GLN A 200 -22.07 13.07 -23.08
CA GLN A 200 -21.34 13.87 -22.09
C GLN A 200 -19.89 13.41 -21.91
N TYR A 201 -19.10 14.21 -21.18
CA TYR A 201 -17.77 13.84 -20.73
C TYR A 201 -17.46 14.43 -19.34
N MET A 202 -16.49 13.85 -18.64
CA MET A 202 -15.96 14.35 -17.37
C MET A 202 -14.69 15.15 -17.61
N VAL A 203 -14.37 16.09 -16.72
CA VAL A 203 -13.14 16.89 -16.81
C VAL A 203 -12.49 16.97 -15.44
N LEU A 204 -11.25 16.51 -15.31
CA LEU A 204 -10.40 16.81 -14.15
C LEU A 204 -9.65 18.11 -14.39
N ILE A 205 -9.63 18.98 -13.39
CA ILE A 205 -8.90 20.25 -13.40
C ILE A 205 -8.03 20.31 -12.15
N LYS A 206 -6.72 20.37 -12.32
CA LYS A 206 -5.73 20.53 -11.25
C LYS A 206 -5.29 21.98 -11.18
N PHE A 207 -5.52 22.60 -10.03
CA PHE A 207 -5.09 23.96 -9.70
C PHE A 207 -3.75 23.94 -8.95
N SER A 208 -3.00 25.04 -9.02
CA SER A 208 -1.72 25.21 -8.33
C SER A 208 -1.88 25.34 -6.81
N ALA A 209 -2.93 26.02 -6.33
CA ALA A 209 -3.30 26.03 -4.91
C ALA A 209 -4.77 25.67 -4.66
N GLN A 210 -5.07 25.26 -3.42
CA GLN A 210 -6.43 24.94 -3.00
C GLN A 210 -7.35 26.17 -3.05
N ALA A 211 -6.83 27.37 -2.75
CA ALA A 211 -7.61 28.60 -2.78
C ALA A 211 -8.14 28.93 -4.19
N ASP A 212 -7.38 28.58 -5.24
CA ASP A 212 -7.79 28.76 -6.63
C ASP A 212 -8.90 27.76 -7.01
N ALA A 213 -8.77 26.50 -6.58
CA ALA A 213 -9.82 25.49 -6.72
C ALA A 213 -11.10 25.87 -5.95
N ASP A 214 -10.98 26.34 -4.70
CA ASP A 214 -12.09 26.84 -3.90
C ASP A 214 -12.79 28.04 -4.58
N SER A 215 -12.00 28.95 -5.18
CA SER A 215 -12.52 30.12 -5.92
C SER A 215 -13.24 29.72 -7.22
N PHE A 216 -12.67 28.78 -7.99
CA PHE A 216 -13.31 28.21 -9.18
C PHE A 216 -14.61 27.50 -8.82
N TYR A 217 -14.61 26.74 -7.72
CA TYR A 217 -15.81 26.07 -7.20
C TYR A 217 -16.92 27.07 -6.89
N MET A 218 -16.62 28.16 -6.18
CA MET A 218 -17.61 29.20 -5.85
C MET A 218 -18.09 30.01 -7.07
N ALA A 219 -17.26 30.15 -8.12
CA ALA A 219 -17.60 30.92 -9.32
C ALA A 219 -18.33 30.11 -10.41
N CYS A 220 -18.12 28.80 -10.47
CA CYS A 220 -18.61 27.95 -11.57
C CYS A 220 -19.59 26.85 -11.15
N ASN A 221 -19.62 26.39 -9.89
CA ASN A 221 -20.53 25.31 -9.50
C ASN A 221 -22.01 25.75 -9.56
N GLY A 222 -22.85 24.97 -10.26
CA GLY A 222 -24.26 25.28 -10.47
C GLY A 222 -24.54 26.38 -11.52
N ARG A 223 -23.51 26.89 -12.20
CA ARG A 223 -23.65 27.87 -13.30
C ARG A 223 -23.91 27.14 -14.61
N GLN A 224 -24.88 27.62 -15.41
CA GLN A 224 -25.12 27.10 -16.76
C GLN A 224 -23.89 27.30 -17.67
N PHE A 225 -23.59 26.31 -18.52
CA PHE A 225 -22.44 26.37 -19.44
C PHE A 225 -22.61 27.43 -20.55
N ASN A 226 -23.84 27.62 -21.01
CA ASN A 226 -24.24 28.66 -21.97
C ASN A 226 -25.66 29.18 -21.61
N SER A 227 -26.30 29.94 -22.50
CA SER A 227 -27.62 30.56 -22.28
C SER A 227 -28.72 30.02 -23.21
N ILE A 228 -28.57 28.78 -23.68
CA ILE A 228 -29.43 28.11 -24.67
C ILE A 228 -29.82 26.72 -24.17
N GLU A 229 -28.84 25.98 -23.64
CA GLU A 229 -29.01 24.69 -22.97
C GLU A 229 -29.11 24.91 -21.45
N ASP A 230 -30.00 24.18 -20.77
CA ASP A 230 -30.19 24.32 -19.32
C ASP A 230 -29.06 23.70 -18.46
N ASP A 231 -28.08 23.05 -19.10
CA ASP A 231 -27.03 22.26 -18.46
C ASP A 231 -26.10 23.09 -17.56
N VAL A 232 -26.01 22.67 -16.30
CA VAL A 232 -25.21 23.31 -15.25
C VAL A 232 -23.89 22.60 -15.01
N CYS A 233 -22.84 23.38 -14.76
CA CYS A 233 -21.53 22.89 -14.37
C CYS A 233 -21.55 22.31 -12.95
N GLN A 234 -21.56 20.99 -12.86
CA GLN A 234 -21.54 20.24 -11.59
C GLN A 234 -20.10 19.94 -11.18
N LEU A 235 -19.63 20.57 -10.10
CA LEU A 235 -18.26 20.43 -9.59
C LEU A 235 -18.21 19.57 -8.32
N VAL A 236 -17.20 18.71 -8.23
CA VAL A 236 -16.85 17.97 -6.99
C VAL A 236 -15.36 18.04 -6.72
N TYR A 237 -14.99 18.00 -5.44
CA TYR A 237 -13.58 17.92 -5.01
C TYR A 237 -13.09 16.47 -5.05
N VAL A 238 -11.96 16.23 -5.71
CA VAL A 238 -11.38 14.88 -5.85
C VAL A 238 -10.49 14.59 -4.65
N GLU A 239 -10.84 13.63 -3.78
CA GLU A 239 -9.97 13.17 -2.69
C GLU A 239 -8.71 12.51 -3.27
N ARG A 240 -8.92 11.59 -4.22
CA ARG A 240 -7.87 10.94 -5.00
C ARG A 240 -8.43 10.40 -6.32
N ALA A 241 -7.56 10.32 -7.33
CA ALA A 241 -7.78 9.57 -8.55
C ALA A 241 -6.80 8.38 -8.53
N GLU A 242 -7.33 7.16 -8.60
CA GLU A 242 -6.58 5.91 -8.48
C GLU A 242 -6.82 5.00 -9.68
N VAL A 243 -5.74 4.34 -10.14
CA VAL A 243 -5.80 3.30 -11.17
C VAL A 243 -5.46 1.97 -10.51
N LEU A 244 -6.33 0.98 -10.69
CA LEU A 244 -6.19 -0.39 -10.17
C LEU A 244 -6.52 -1.36 -11.30
N LYS A 245 -5.95 -2.56 -11.30
CA LYS A 245 -6.42 -3.59 -12.22
C LYS A 245 -7.57 -4.37 -11.61
N SER A 246 -8.42 -4.95 -12.46
CA SER A 246 -9.48 -5.87 -12.04
C SER A 246 -8.95 -7.03 -11.17
N GLU A 247 -7.75 -7.55 -11.51
CA GLU A 247 -7.08 -8.63 -10.76
C GLU A 247 -6.67 -8.26 -9.32
N ASP A 248 -6.53 -6.97 -9.01
CA ASP A 248 -6.23 -6.46 -7.65
C ASP A 248 -7.49 -6.36 -6.76
N GLY A 249 -8.68 -6.67 -7.31
CA GLY A 249 -9.95 -6.51 -6.62
C GLY A 249 -10.54 -5.10 -6.73
N ALA A 250 -10.31 -4.39 -7.84
CA ALA A 250 -10.79 -3.03 -8.06
C ALA A 250 -12.33 -2.86 -7.97
N SER A 251 -13.10 -3.92 -8.25
CA SER A 251 -14.57 -3.95 -8.14
C SER A 251 -15.09 -4.15 -6.71
N LEU A 252 -14.21 -4.41 -5.74
CA LEU A 252 -14.60 -4.73 -4.36
C LEU A 252 -14.98 -3.48 -3.56
N PRO A 253 -15.97 -3.58 -2.65
CA PRO A 253 -16.43 -2.48 -1.83
C PRO A 253 -15.33 -1.95 -0.91
N VAL A 254 -15.15 -0.64 -0.93
CA VAL A 254 -14.21 0.09 -0.08
C VAL A 254 -14.96 0.62 1.13
N MET A 255 -14.38 0.49 2.31
CA MET A 255 -14.96 1.06 3.54
C MET A 255 -14.99 2.60 3.47
N ASP A 256 -15.95 3.22 4.17
CA ASP A 256 -16.22 4.67 4.19
C ASP A 256 -16.59 5.34 2.83
N LEU A 257 -16.75 4.55 1.75
CA LEU A 257 -17.10 5.01 0.41
C LEU A 257 -18.44 4.42 -0.06
N THR A 258 -19.18 5.17 -0.87
CA THR A 258 -20.40 4.69 -1.57
C THR A 258 -20.31 5.02 -3.04
N GLU A 259 -20.48 4.02 -3.91
CA GLU A 259 -20.45 4.22 -5.37
C GLU A 259 -21.71 4.94 -5.84
N LEU A 260 -21.55 5.98 -6.67
CA LEU A 260 -22.66 6.74 -7.24
C LEU A 260 -23.29 5.99 -8.42
N PRO A 261 -24.52 5.47 -8.30
CA PRO A 261 -25.17 4.67 -9.34
C PRO A 261 -25.57 5.54 -10.55
N LYS A 262 -25.66 4.93 -11.73
CA LYS A 262 -26.25 5.58 -12.92
C LYS A 262 -27.78 5.41 -12.88
N CYS A 263 -28.54 6.46 -13.21
CA CYS A 263 -30.00 6.39 -13.34
C CYS A 263 -30.35 5.58 -14.60
N THR A 264 -31.27 4.61 -14.53
CA THR A 264 -31.58 3.78 -15.71
C THR A 264 -32.44 4.47 -16.77
N VAL A 265 -32.80 5.74 -16.58
CA VAL A 265 -33.62 6.53 -17.53
C VAL A 265 -32.74 7.44 -18.40
N CYS A 266 -31.85 8.23 -17.80
CA CYS A 266 -30.92 9.11 -18.54
C CYS A 266 -29.48 8.58 -18.64
N LEU A 267 -29.11 7.53 -17.88
CA LEU A 267 -27.76 6.95 -17.77
C LEU A 267 -26.68 7.85 -17.12
N GLU A 268 -27.04 9.09 -16.74
CA GLU A 268 -26.24 9.98 -15.89
C GLU A 268 -26.09 9.42 -14.46
N ARG A 269 -25.15 9.96 -13.68
CA ARG A 269 -24.93 9.55 -12.28
C ARG A 269 -25.95 10.22 -11.34
N MET A 270 -26.41 9.48 -10.34
CA MET A 270 -27.32 9.98 -9.31
C MET A 270 -26.52 10.39 -8.08
N ASP A 271 -26.38 11.71 -7.85
CA ASP A 271 -25.95 12.25 -6.56
C ASP A 271 -27.07 13.02 -5.87
N GLU A 272 -27.38 12.60 -4.65
CA GLU A 272 -28.43 13.13 -3.78
C GLU A 272 -28.22 14.61 -3.41
N SER A 273 -26.97 15.10 -3.45
CA SER A 273 -26.64 16.50 -3.16
C SER A 273 -27.02 17.48 -4.27
N VAL A 274 -27.30 16.98 -5.49
CA VAL A 274 -27.50 17.81 -6.69
C VAL A 274 -28.89 17.59 -7.29
N ASN A 275 -29.21 16.34 -7.60
CA ASN A 275 -30.50 15.96 -8.18
C ASN A 275 -31.30 15.18 -7.13
N GLY A 276 -32.53 15.62 -6.84
CA GLY A 276 -33.41 14.90 -5.93
C GLY A 276 -33.69 13.48 -6.44
N ILE A 277 -33.20 12.46 -5.72
CA ILE A 277 -33.40 11.05 -6.03
C ILE A 277 -34.73 10.60 -5.43
N LEU A 278 -35.52 9.85 -6.19
CA LEU A 278 -36.71 9.14 -5.68
C LEU A 278 -36.48 7.63 -5.76
N THR A 279 -36.65 6.96 -4.62
CA THR A 279 -36.68 5.50 -4.52
C THR A 279 -38.12 5.02 -4.53
N THR A 280 -38.41 4.06 -5.41
CA THR A 280 -39.73 3.49 -5.67
C THR A 280 -40.09 2.37 -4.67
N LEU A 281 -41.37 1.98 -4.59
CA LEU A 281 -41.83 0.91 -3.67
C LEU A 281 -41.13 -0.44 -3.89
N CYS A 282 -40.64 -0.70 -5.10
CA CYS A 282 -39.84 -1.87 -5.46
C CYS A 282 -38.32 -1.63 -5.34
N ASN A 283 -37.91 -0.62 -4.57
CA ASN A 283 -36.54 -0.23 -4.22
C ASN A 283 -35.59 0.11 -5.40
N HIS A 284 -36.15 0.48 -6.55
CA HIS A 284 -35.38 1.06 -7.66
C HIS A 284 -35.32 2.58 -7.51
N SER A 285 -34.18 3.20 -7.80
CA SER A 285 -33.95 4.64 -7.59
C SER A 285 -33.69 5.37 -8.91
N PHE A 286 -34.24 6.59 -9.01
CA PHE A 286 -34.21 7.42 -10.22
C PHE A 286 -34.03 8.89 -9.82
N HIS A 287 -33.57 9.76 -10.73
CA HIS A 287 -33.78 11.19 -10.51
C HIS A 287 -35.29 11.49 -10.59
N SER A 288 -35.79 12.32 -9.68
CA SER A 288 -37.19 12.77 -9.63
C SER A 288 -37.70 13.29 -10.99
N GLN A 289 -36.91 14.13 -11.66
CA GLN A 289 -37.23 14.66 -12.99
C GLN A 289 -37.29 13.57 -14.07
N CYS A 290 -36.48 12.52 -13.98
CA CYS A 290 -36.52 11.39 -14.90
C CYS A 290 -37.79 10.55 -14.72
N LEU A 291 -38.22 10.32 -13.49
CA LEU A 291 -39.48 9.63 -13.23
C LEU A 291 -40.70 10.52 -13.55
N GLN A 292 -40.59 11.84 -13.38
CA GLN A 292 -41.64 12.79 -13.79
C GLN A 292 -41.83 12.84 -15.32
N ARG A 293 -40.79 12.55 -16.10
CA ARG A 293 -40.86 12.40 -17.57
C ARG A 293 -41.30 10.99 -18.02
N TRP A 294 -41.54 10.07 -17.10
CA TRP A 294 -41.99 8.72 -17.39
C TRP A 294 -43.53 8.65 -17.32
N ASP A 295 -44.17 8.41 -18.46
CA ASP A 295 -45.62 8.54 -18.67
C ASP A 295 -46.45 7.40 -18.04
N ASP A 296 -45.78 6.33 -17.60
CA ASP A 296 -46.39 5.14 -17.01
C ASP A 296 -46.22 5.12 -15.47
N THR A 297 -47.25 4.68 -14.74
CA THR A 297 -47.17 4.51 -13.27
C THR A 297 -46.32 3.30 -12.85
N THR A 298 -45.92 2.43 -13.79
CA THR A 298 -44.99 1.34 -13.50
C THR A 298 -43.54 1.80 -13.33
N CYS A 299 -42.81 1.14 -12.43
CA CYS A 299 -41.37 1.34 -12.27
C CYS A 299 -40.60 1.01 -13.57
N PRO A 300 -39.77 1.92 -14.12
CA PRO A 300 -39.04 1.71 -15.38
C PRO A 300 -38.18 0.43 -15.45
N VAL A 301 -37.68 -0.08 -14.31
CA VAL A 301 -36.79 -1.26 -14.29
C VAL A 301 -37.57 -2.58 -14.22
N CYS A 302 -38.60 -2.67 -13.37
CA CYS A 302 -39.28 -3.95 -13.08
C CYS A 302 -40.77 -3.98 -13.42
N ARG A 303 -41.32 -2.89 -13.96
CA ARG A 303 -42.74 -2.74 -14.36
C ARG A 303 -43.77 -2.98 -13.24
N TYR A 304 -43.36 -2.87 -11.99
CA TYR A 304 -44.27 -2.87 -10.84
C TYR A 304 -45.09 -1.56 -10.81
N CYS A 305 -46.43 -1.66 -10.89
CA CYS A 305 -47.33 -0.51 -10.72
C CYS A 305 -47.17 0.10 -9.34
N GLN A 306 -46.82 1.39 -9.26
CA GLN A 306 -46.58 2.06 -7.98
C GLN A 306 -47.84 2.67 -7.37
N THR A 307 -48.88 2.86 -8.19
CA THR A 307 -50.17 3.44 -7.82
C THR A 307 -51.22 2.32 -7.77
N PRO A 308 -51.97 2.15 -6.66
CA PRO A 308 -53.12 1.24 -6.63
C PRO A 308 -54.24 1.75 -7.54
N GLU A 309 -54.75 0.90 -8.45
CA GLU A 309 -55.87 1.23 -9.32
C GLU A 309 -57.23 1.12 -8.59
N PRO A 310 -58.19 2.03 -8.85
CA PRO A 310 -59.58 1.84 -8.43
C PRO A 310 -60.27 0.80 -9.33
N VAL A 311 -60.89 -0.22 -8.72
CA VAL A 311 -61.55 -1.32 -9.44
C VAL A 311 -62.99 -0.94 -9.81
N GLU A 312 -63.39 -1.22 -11.06
CA GLU A 312 -64.72 -0.87 -11.60
C GLU A 312 -65.90 -1.67 -11.00
N GLU A 313 -67.11 -1.23 -11.32
CA GLU A 313 -68.35 -1.48 -10.58
C GLU A 313 -68.80 -2.96 -10.50
N ASN A 314 -69.29 -3.33 -9.31
CA ASN A 314 -69.91 -4.64 -9.06
C ASN A 314 -71.21 -4.82 -9.86
N LYS A 315 -71.44 -6.03 -10.37
CA LYS A 315 -72.66 -6.42 -11.12
C LYS A 315 -73.08 -7.86 -10.84
N CYS A 316 -74.36 -8.17 -10.99
CA CYS A 316 -74.88 -9.52 -10.82
C CYS A 316 -74.35 -10.47 -11.90
N PHE A 317 -73.82 -11.62 -11.51
CA PHE A 317 -73.18 -12.57 -12.43
C PHE A 317 -74.16 -13.24 -13.41
N GLU A 318 -75.44 -13.38 -13.07
CA GLU A 318 -76.46 -13.99 -13.93
C GLU A 318 -77.19 -13.01 -14.88
N CYS A 319 -77.37 -11.73 -14.50
CA CYS A 319 -78.15 -10.76 -15.32
C CYS A 319 -77.49 -9.39 -15.56
N GLY A 320 -76.28 -9.15 -15.06
CA GLY A 320 -75.55 -7.89 -15.30
C GLY A 320 -76.12 -6.64 -14.61
N VAL A 321 -77.27 -6.73 -13.93
CA VAL A 321 -77.84 -5.64 -13.13
C VAL A 321 -76.82 -5.16 -12.08
N GLN A 322 -76.72 -3.85 -11.88
CA GLN A 322 -75.78 -3.21 -10.94
C GLN A 322 -76.44 -2.79 -9.62
N GLU A 323 -77.78 -2.69 -9.59
CA GLU A 323 -78.55 -2.34 -8.39
C GLU A 323 -78.93 -3.54 -7.52
N ASN A 324 -79.22 -3.29 -6.24
CA ASN A 324 -79.76 -4.26 -5.29
C ASN A 324 -78.96 -5.59 -5.23
N LEU A 325 -77.64 -5.45 -5.22
CA LEU A 325 -76.67 -6.54 -5.22
C LEU A 325 -76.37 -7.08 -3.82
N TRP A 326 -76.15 -8.38 -3.77
CA TRP A 326 -75.81 -9.15 -2.58
C TRP A 326 -74.60 -10.04 -2.90
N ILE A 327 -73.55 -9.94 -2.10
CA ILE A 327 -72.38 -10.81 -2.20
C ILE A 327 -72.51 -11.95 -1.18
N CYS A 328 -72.38 -13.19 -1.66
CA CYS A 328 -72.32 -14.38 -0.80
C CYS A 328 -71.06 -14.35 0.06
N LEU A 329 -71.21 -14.41 1.38
CA LEU A 329 -70.08 -14.34 2.32
C LEU A 329 -69.25 -15.64 2.39
N ILE A 330 -69.69 -16.71 1.73
CA ILE A 330 -69.01 -18.02 1.75
C ILE A 330 -68.16 -18.24 0.49
N CYS A 331 -68.58 -17.72 -0.67
CA CYS A 331 -67.85 -17.93 -1.93
C CYS A 331 -67.67 -16.67 -2.82
N GLY A 332 -68.16 -15.50 -2.40
CA GLY A 332 -68.01 -14.25 -3.17
C GLY A 332 -68.91 -14.09 -4.39
N HIS A 333 -69.85 -15.01 -4.65
CA HIS A 333 -70.82 -14.87 -5.74
C HIS A 333 -71.69 -13.61 -5.58
N ILE A 334 -71.82 -12.79 -6.62
CA ILE A 334 -72.63 -11.56 -6.61
C ILE A 334 -73.97 -11.78 -7.34
N GLY A 335 -75.05 -11.85 -6.57
CA GLY A 335 -76.42 -12.02 -7.05
C GLY A 335 -77.29 -10.77 -6.86
N CYS A 336 -78.32 -10.60 -7.67
CA CYS A 336 -79.35 -9.58 -7.45
C CYS A 336 -80.42 -10.05 -6.44
N GLY A 337 -81.02 -9.11 -5.72
CA GLY A 337 -81.92 -9.39 -4.59
C GLY A 337 -83.30 -9.95 -4.95
N ARG A 338 -84.10 -10.24 -3.91
CA ARG A 338 -85.44 -10.88 -3.99
C ARG A 338 -86.47 -10.11 -4.84
N TYR A 339 -86.25 -8.80 -5.05
CA TYR A 339 -87.11 -7.89 -5.81
C TYR A 339 -86.66 -7.67 -7.27
N VAL A 340 -85.52 -8.27 -7.67
CA VAL A 340 -85.04 -8.29 -9.07
C VAL A 340 -85.24 -9.72 -9.60
N SER A 341 -84.21 -10.39 -10.09
CA SER A 341 -84.28 -11.76 -10.64
C SER A 341 -83.99 -12.85 -9.60
N ARG A 342 -83.80 -12.48 -8.32
CA ARG A 342 -83.57 -13.39 -7.17
C ARG A 342 -82.30 -14.24 -7.23
N HIS A 343 -81.31 -13.85 -8.01
CA HIS A 343 -80.08 -14.63 -8.22
C HIS A 343 -79.28 -14.89 -6.93
N ALA A 344 -79.27 -13.95 -5.99
CA ALA A 344 -78.67 -14.19 -4.66
C ALA A 344 -79.42 -15.26 -3.83
N TYR A 345 -80.72 -15.42 -4.06
CA TYR A 345 -81.56 -16.42 -3.39
C TYR A 345 -81.49 -17.80 -4.10
N LYS A 346 -81.49 -17.85 -5.44
CA LYS A 346 -81.17 -19.09 -6.19
C LYS A 346 -79.83 -19.66 -5.76
N HIS A 347 -78.81 -18.79 -5.65
CA HIS A 347 -77.47 -19.18 -5.21
C HIS A 347 -77.51 -19.89 -3.85
N PHE A 348 -78.29 -19.37 -2.89
CA PHE A 348 -78.53 -20.05 -1.62
C PHE A 348 -79.22 -21.41 -1.79
N GLU A 349 -80.30 -21.51 -2.59
CA GLU A 349 -81.00 -22.79 -2.81
C GLU A 349 -80.07 -23.85 -3.43
N GLU A 350 -79.25 -23.48 -4.41
CA GLU A 350 -78.32 -24.36 -5.13
C GLU A 350 -77.08 -24.77 -4.32
N THR A 351 -76.54 -23.88 -3.47
CA THR A 351 -75.25 -24.09 -2.78
C THR A 351 -75.37 -24.26 -1.26
N GLN A 352 -76.54 -23.99 -0.69
CA GLN A 352 -76.79 -23.89 0.75
C GLN A 352 -75.92 -22.83 1.47
N HIS A 353 -75.41 -21.84 0.73
CA HIS A 353 -74.70 -20.71 1.33
C HIS A 353 -75.67 -19.73 2.02
N THR A 354 -75.83 -19.86 3.34
CA THR A 354 -76.85 -19.15 4.12
C THR A 354 -76.68 -17.64 4.21
N TYR A 355 -75.46 -17.11 4.15
CA TYR A 355 -75.18 -15.70 4.44
C TYR A 355 -74.78 -14.89 3.21
N ALA A 356 -75.48 -13.78 2.96
CA ALA A 356 -75.12 -12.80 1.93
C ALA A 356 -75.22 -11.36 2.47
N MET A 357 -74.32 -10.49 2.03
CA MET A 357 -74.26 -9.08 2.41
C MET A 357 -74.74 -8.18 1.27
N GLN A 358 -75.67 -7.26 1.54
CA GLN A 358 -76.09 -6.25 0.58
C GLN A 358 -74.97 -5.22 0.36
N LEU A 359 -74.57 -5.00 -0.89
CA LEU A 359 -73.42 -4.14 -1.21
C LEU A 359 -73.64 -2.65 -0.90
N THR A 360 -74.90 -2.19 -0.86
CA THR A 360 -75.23 -0.75 -0.70
C THR A 360 -75.30 -0.27 0.75
N ASN A 361 -75.48 -1.15 1.72
CA ASN A 361 -75.65 -0.78 3.14
C ASN A 361 -74.96 -1.74 4.12
N HIS A 362 -74.20 -2.71 3.61
CA HIS A 362 -73.45 -3.72 4.36
C HIS A 362 -74.28 -4.57 5.35
N ARG A 363 -75.61 -4.60 5.21
CA ARG A 363 -76.48 -5.48 6.01
C ARG A 363 -76.31 -6.92 5.54
N VAL A 364 -76.08 -7.83 6.49
CA VAL A 364 -75.99 -9.26 6.24
C VAL A 364 -77.38 -9.88 6.44
N TRP A 365 -77.81 -10.68 5.47
CA TRP A 365 -79.03 -11.48 5.52
C TRP A 365 -78.69 -12.96 5.73
N ASP A 366 -79.46 -13.63 6.58
CA ASP A 366 -79.46 -15.08 6.74
C ASP A 366 -80.66 -15.68 5.99
N TYR A 367 -80.38 -16.47 4.96
CA TYR A 367 -81.39 -17.18 4.16
C TYR A 367 -82.02 -18.38 4.90
N ALA A 368 -81.36 -18.93 5.92
CA ALA A 368 -81.92 -20.01 6.74
C ALA A 368 -82.75 -19.45 7.91
N GLY A 369 -82.35 -18.33 8.49
CA GLY A 369 -83.10 -17.60 9.54
C GLY A 369 -84.20 -16.66 9.01
N ASP A 370 -84.24 -16.42 7.70
CA ASP A 370 -85.05 -15.42 6.99
C ASP A 370 -85.05 -14.02 7.65
N ASN A 371 -83.89 -13.61 8.16
CA ASN A 371 -83.73 -12.38 8.94
C ASN A 371 -82.40 -11.66 8.64
N TYR A 372 -82.27 -10.43 9.15
CA TYR A 372 -80.99 -9.70 9.15
C TYR A 372 -80.11 -10.17 10.32
N VAL A 373 -78.84 -10.40 10.06
CA VAL A 373 -77.83 -10.69 11.10
C VAL A 373 -77.39 -9.36 11.72
N HIS A 374 -78.08 -8.93 12.78
CA HIS A 374 -77.73 -7.72 13.51
C HIS A 374 -76.37 -7.90 14.24
N ARG A 375 -75.46 -6.94 14.06
CA ARG A 375 -74.20 -6.91 14.82
C ARG A 375 -74.51 -6.62 16.29
N LEU A 376 -74.44 -7.65 17.12
CA LEU A 376 -74.49 -7.55 18.58
C LEU A 376 -73.31 -6.71 19.07
N VAL A 377 -73.56 -5.74 19.95
CA VAL A 377 -72.54 -4.88 20.55
C VAL A 377 -72.61 -4.99 22.07
N ALA A 378 -71.46 -5.09 22.73
CA ALA A 378 -71.38 -5.05 24.18
C ALA A 378 -71.37 -3.60 24.68
N SER A 379 -72.21 -3.29 25.67
CA SER A 379 -72.22 -1.95 26.27
C SER A 379 -70.94 -1.70 27.08
N LYS A 380 -70.25 -0.57 26.81
CA LYS A 380 -68.96 -0.21 27.46
C LYS A 380 -69.04 -0.06 28.98
N THR A 381 -70.24 0.12 29.56
CA THR A 381 -70.43 0.41 30.99
C THR A 381 -70.90 -0.78 31.83
N ASP A 382 -71.48 -1.82 31.22
CA ASP A 382 -72.22 -2.87 31.95
C ASP A 382 -72.04 -4.27 31.34
N GLY A 383 -71.25 -4.42 30.26
CA GLY A 383 -70.88 -5.70 29.64
C GLY A 383 -72.02 -6.48 28.97
N LYS A 384 -73.29 -6.09 29.22
CA LYS A 384 -74.47 -6.70 28.58
C LYS A 384 -74.39 -6.55 27.06
N ILE A 385 -74.74 -7.64 26.38
CA ILE A 385 -74.97 -7.69 24.94
C ILE A 385 -76.33 -7.03 24.69
N VAL A 386 -76.37 -5.96 23.89
CA VAL A 386 -77.61 -5.23 23.59
C VAL A 386 -77.88 -5.26 22.09
N GLN A 387 -79.14 -5.45 21.73
CA GLN A 387 -79.64 -5.39 20.35
C GLN A 387 -79.57 -3.94 19.85
N TYR A 388 -78.71 -3.67 18.86
CA TYR A 388 -78.65 -2.34 18.25
C TYR A 388 -79.72 -2.23 17.15
N GLU A 389 -80.80 -1.53 17.48
CA GLU A 389 -81.79 -1.05 16.51
C GLU A 389 -81.32 0.29 15.93
N CYS A 390 -81.15 0.33 14.60
CA CYS A 390 -80.63 1.48 13.89
C CYS A 390 -81.71 2.06 12.97
N GLU A 391 -82.71 2.68 13.59
CA GLU A 391 -83.70 3.51 12.90
C GLU A 391 -83.13 4.92 12.63
N GLY A 392 -83.62 5.57 11.56
CA GLY A 392 -83.63 7.04 11.49
C GLY A 392 -82.31 7.79 11.24
N ASP A 393 -81.48 7.35 10.30
CA ASP A 393 -80.65 8.16 9.35
C ASP A 393 -79.88 9.43 9.81
N THR A 394 -79.70 9.64 11.12
CA THR A 394 -79.12 10.86 11.71
C THR A 394 -78.06 10.57 12.78
N CYS A 395 -78.06 9.38 13.38
CA CYS A 395 -77.01 8.93 14.31
C CYS A 395 -75.89 8.18 13.55
N GLN A 396 -75.18 8.92 12.68
CA GLN A 396 -73.90 8.46 12.10
C GLN A 396 -72.70 9.14 12.76
N GLU A 397 -72.76 10.45 13.05
CA GLU A 397 -71.63 11.21 13.59
C GLU A 397 -71.13 10.65 14.95
N GLU A 398 -72.01 10.49 15.96
CA GLU A 398 -71.61 9.92 17.26
C GLU A 398 -71.00 8.51 17.16
N LYS A 399 -71.41 7.72 16.17
CA LYS A 399 -70.82 6.40 15.87
C LYS A 399 -69.48 6.49 15.19
N ILE A 400 -69.32 7.44 14.25
CA ILE A 400 -68.08 7.72 13.57
C ILE A 400 -67.06 8.25 14.59
N ASP A 401 -67.43 9.17 15.47
CA ASP A 401 -66.58 9.69 16.55
C ASP A 401 -66.17 8.57 17.52
N ALA A 402 -67.11 7.71 17.93
CA ALA A 402 -66.79 6.57 18.79
C ALA A 402 -65.84 5.57 18.12
N LEU A 403 -65.96 5.34 16.81
CA LEU A 403 -65.06 4.48 16.03
C LEU A 403 -63.70 5.14 15.76
N GLN A 404 -63.67 6.46 15.49
CA GLN A 404 -62.44 7.23 15.36
C GLN A 404 -61.65 7.25 16.67
N LEU A 405 -62.33 7.33 17.82
CA LEU A 405 -61.68 7.29 19.14
C LEU A 405 -61.07 5.91 19.44
N GLU A 406 -61.78 4.81 19.16
CA GLU A 406 -61.23 3.45 19.28
C GLU A 406 -60.07 3.21 18.30
N TYR A 407 -60.18 3.70 17.06
CA TYR A 407 -59.12 3.60 16.05
C TYR A 407 -57.89 4.43 16.43
N SER A 408 -58.10 5.64 16.97
CA SER A 408 -57.06 6.51 17.50
C SER A 408 -56.35 5.85 18.69
N TYR A 409 -57.10 5.27 19.64
CA TYR A 409 -56.53 4.53 20.77
C TYR A 409 -55.72 3.30 20.31
N LEU A 410 -56.23 2.55 19.33
CA LEU A 410 -55.52 1.41 18.74
C LEU A 410 -54.23 1.84 18.03
N LEU A 411 -54.27 2.92 17.24
CA LEU A 411 -53.08 3.51 16.62
C LEU A 411 -52.06 3.96 17.67
N THR A 412 -52.47 4.71 18.69
CA THR A 412 -51.58 5.17 19.76
C THR A 412 -50.95 4.00 20.52
N SER A 413 -51.74 2.96 20.83
CA SER A 413 -51.25 1.73 21.47
C SER A 413 -50.24 0.97 20.61
N GLN A 414 -50.48 0.87 19.29
CA GLN A 414 -49.54 0.25 18.35
C GLN A 414 -48.26 1.07 18.17
N LEU A 415 -48.36 2.41 18.09
CA LEU A 415 -47.20 3.30 17.97
C LEU A 415 -46.34 3.26 19.23
N GLU A 416 -46.94 3.27 20.43
CA GLU A 416 -46.18 3.16 21.69
C GLU A 416 -45.56 1.76 21.85
N SER A 417 -46.25 0.69 21.45
CA SER A 417 -45.69 -0.67 21.40
C SER A 417 -44.48 -0.78 20.46
N GLN A 418 -44.57 -0.21 19.25
CA GLN A 418 -43.45 -0.16 18.30
C GLN A 418 -42.30 0.70 18.84
N ARG A 419 -42.61 1.86 19.45
CA ARG A 419 -41.63 2.73 20.08
C ARG A 419 -40.85 1.99 21.17
N ILE A 420 -41.54 1.36 22.12
CA ILE A 420 -40.93 0.59 23.21
C ILE A 420 -40.07 -0.56 22.63
N TYR A 421 -40.52 -1.23 21.56
CA TYR A 421 -39.71 -2.26 20.89
C TYR A 421 -38.40 -1.69 20.30
N TRP A 422 -38.47 -0.55 19.60
CA TRP A 422 -37.29 0.07 18.97
C TRP A 422 -36.35 0.72 19.99
N GLU A 423 -36.85 1.40 21.02
CA GLU A 423 -36.04 1.92 22.13
C GLU A 423 -35.29 0.77 22.83
N ASN A 424 -35.97 -0.34 23.15
CA ASN A 424 -35.33 -1.55 23.70
C ASN A 424 -34.38 -2.25 22.73
N LYS A 425 -34.47 -2.00 21.42
CA LYS A 425 -33.53 -2.55 20.42
C LYS A 425 -32.29 -1.67 20.29
N ILE A 426 -32.45 -0.34 20.31
CA ILE A 426 -31.37 0.64 20.36
C ILE A 426 -30.51 0.42 21.60
N VAL A 427 -31.12 0.39 22.80
CA VAL A 427 -30.40 0.18 24.08
C VAL A 427 -29.60 -1.13 24.11
N ARG A 428 -30.08 -2.20 23.44
CA ARG A 428 -29.30 -3.44 23.28
C ARG A 428 -28.10 -3.25 22.36
N ILE A 429 -28.27 -2.64 21.18
CA ILE A 429 -27.17 -2.36 20.25
C ILE A 429 -26.13 -1.42 20.87
N GLU A 430 -26.55 -0.40 21.61
CA GLU A 430 -25.67 0.51 22.37
C GLU A 430 -24.88 -0.23 23.46
N LYS A 431 -25.53 -1.16 24.19
CA LYS A 431 -24.85 -2.01 25.18
C LYS A 431 -23.83 -2.94 24.52
N ASP A 432 -24.23 -3.65 23.49
CA ASP A 432 -23.40 -4.67 22.83
C ASP A 432 -22.18 -4.01 22.18
N THR A 433 -22.36 -2.87 21.49
CA THR A 433 -21.25 -2.07 20.95
C THR A 433 -20.35 -1.46 22.02
N ALA A 434 -20.89 -1.05 23.18
CA ALA A 434 -20.07 -0.60 24.31
C ALA A 434 -19.22 -1.74 24.91
N GLU A 435 -19.76 -2.96 25.00
CA GLU A 435 -19.00 -4.15 25.41
C GLU A 435 -17.90 -4.51 24.39
N GLU A 436 -18.19 -4.47 23.09
CA GLU A 436 -17.18 -4.64 22.03
C GLU A 436 -16.07 -3.58 22.10
N ILE A 437 -16.41 -2.31 22.21
CA ILE A 437 -15.46 -1.20 22.33
C ILE A 437 -14.55 -1.38 23.56
N ASN A 438 -15.10 -1.82 24.70
CA ASN A 438 -14.30 -2.10 25.89
C ASN A 438 -13.40 -3.33 25.72
N ASN A 439 -13.89 -4.40 25.09
CA ASN A 439 -13.10 -5.59 24.74
C ASN A 439 -11.99 -5.31 23.71
N MET A 440 -12.14 -4.29 22.86
CA MET A 440 -11.08 -3.83 21.96
C MET A 440 -10.07 -2.93 22.69
N LYS A 441 -10.52 -2.06 23.60
CA LYS A 441 -9.63 -1.23 24.43
C LYS A 441 -8.71 -2.06 25.33
N THR A 442 -9.20 -3.14 25.94
CA THR A 442 -8.38 -4.04 26.77
C THR A 442 -7.31 -4.75 25.94
N LYS A 443 -7.70 -5.36 24.80
CA LYS A 443 -6.76 -5.99 23.86
C LYS A 443 -5.70 -5.02 23.33
N PHE A 444 -6.09 -3.77 23.05
CA PHE A 444 -5.16 -2.73 22.59
C PHE A 444 -4.15 -2.36 23.68
N LYS A 445 -4.61 -2.15 24.93
CA LYS A 445 -3.73 -1.90 26.08
C LYS A 445 -2.76 -3.05 26.34
N GLU A 446 -3.25 -4.29 26.34
CA GLU A 446 -2.40 -5.49 26.43
C GLU A 446 -1.34 -5.56 25.32
N THR A 447 -1.67 -5.10 24.11
CA THR A 447 -0.75 -5.13 22.97
C THR A 447 0.34 -4.07 23.13
N ILE A 448 0.00 -2.86 23.61
CA ILE A 448 0.98 -1.83 23.96
C ILE A 448 1.93 -2.32 25.06
N GLU A 449 1.41 -2.87 26.16
CA GLU A 449 2.24 -3.40 27.26
C GLU A 449 3.19 -4.52 26.78
N LYS A 450 2.78 -5.31 25.79
CA LYS A 450 3.64 -6.30 25.13
C LYS A 450 4.70 -5.64 24.25
N CYS A 451 4.36 -4.62 23.46
CA CYS A 451 5.31 -3.84 22.66
C CYS A 451 6.38 -3.16 23.53
N ASP A 452 5.97 -2.42 24.58
CA ASP A 452 6.88 -1.76 25.53
C ASP A 452 7.87 -2.77 26.14
N SER A 453 7.39 -3.96 26.50
CA SER A 453 8.22 -5.05 27.05
C SER A 453 9.23 -5.62 26.04
N LEU A 454 8.93 -5.56 24.74
CA LEU A 454 9.80 -6.01 23.66
C LEU A 454 10.83 -4.94 23.30
N GLU A 455 10.45 -3.66 23.26
CA GLU A 455 11.38 -2.54 23.05
C GLU A 455 12.43 -2.44 24.16
N LEU A 456 12.03 -2.62 25.41
CA LEU A 456 12.96 -2.63 26.55
C LEU A 456 13.95 -3.80 26.45
N ARG A 457 13.48 -5.02 26.12
CA ARG A 457 14.35 -6.19 25.86
C ARG A 457 15.30 -5.97 24.68
N LEU A 458 14.83 -5.34 23.61
CA LEU A 458 15.63 -5.00 22.43
C LEU A 458 16.72 -3.97 22.78
N SER A 459 16.40 -2.98 23.61
CA SER A 459 17.36 -2.01 24.15
C SER A 459 18.49 -2.70 24.94
N ASP A 460 18.15 -3.66 25.80
CA ASP A 460 19.15 -4.39 26.58
C ASP A 460 20.01 -5.35 25.73
N LEU A 461 19.40 -6.08 24.81
CA LEU A 461 20.13 -6.93 23.85
C LEU A 461 21.10 -6.13 22.97
N LEU A 462 20.76 -4.89 22.60
CA LEU A 462 21.68 -3.98 21.90
C LEU A 462 22.86 -3.54 22.77
N LYS A 463 22.65 -3.30 24.08
CA LYS A 463 23.74 -2.98 25.03
C LYS A 463 24.68 -4.18 25.20
N GLU A 464 24.13 -5.38 25.35
CA GLU A 464 24.90 -6.62 25.44
C GLU A 464 25.71 -6.88 24.16
N LYS A 465 25.07 -6.77 22.98
CA LYS A 465 25.73 -6.88 21.68
C LYS A 465 26.95 -5.95 21.60
N GLN A 466 26.78 -4.66 21.88
CA GLN A 466 27.90 -3.71 21.85
C GLN A 466 29.00 -4.06 22.86
N SER A 467 28.66 -4.59 24.04
CA SER A 467 29.65 -5.05 25.02
C SER A 467 30.47 -6.25 24.51
N VAL A 468 29.83 -7.18 23.80
CA VAL A 468 30.49 -8.35 23.18
C VAL A 468 31.36 -7.93 21.99
N GLU A 469 30.87 -7.05 21.12
CA GLU A 469 31.63 -6.52 19.97
C GLU A 469 32.91 -5.78 20.41
N ARG A 470 32.82 -4.95 21.47
CA ARG A 470 33.99 -4.26 22.07
C ARG A 470 35.00 -5.26 22.67
N LYS A 471 34.55 -6.37 23.27
CA LYS A 471 35.45 -7.44 23.76
C LYS A 471 36.10 -8.20 22.61
N CYS A 472 35.35 -8.51 21.55
CA CYS A 472 35.85 -9.22 20.36
C CYS A 472 36.94 -8.41 19.64
N THR A 473 36.71 -7.11 19.40
CA THR A 473 37.70 -6.22 18.78
C THR A 473 38.98 -6.11 19.62
N GLN A 474 38.87 -5.90 20.95
CA GLN A 474 40.03 -5.87 21.86
C GLN A 474 40.84 -7.17 21.85
N LEU A 475 40.17 -8.33 21.81
CA LEU A 475 40.85 -9.63 21.70
C LEU A 475 41.57 -9.78 20.37
N ASN A 476 40.93 -9.42 19.25
CA ASN A 476 41.56 -9.46 17.92
C ASN A 476 42.80 -8.55 17.84
N THR A 477 42.77 -7.34 18.43
CA THR A 477 43.96 -6.46 18.50
C THR A 477 45.09 -7.08 19.33
N ARG A 478 44.78 -7.79 20.42
CA ARG A 478 45.79 -8.50 21.23
C ARG A 478 46.38 -9.69 20.46
N VAL A 479 45.56 -10.48 19.78
CA VAL A 479 46.01 -11.62 18.95
C VAL A 479 46.91 -11.14 17.81
N ALA A 480 46.57 -10.02 17.15
CA ALA A 480 47.40 -9.44 16.11
C ALA A 480 48.80 -9.04 16.64
N LYS A 481 48.87 -8.33 17.77
CA LYS A 481 50.13 -7.93 18.41
C LYS A 481 50.99 -9.12 18.84
N LEU A 482 50.39 -10.09 19.54
CA LEU A 482 51.09 -11.31 19.94
C LEU A 482 51.60 -12.11 18.73
N SER A 483 50.93 -12.01 17.57
CA SER A 483 51.39 -12.64 16.34
C SER A 483 52.57 -11.92 15.68
N THR A 484 52.68 -10.59 15.79
CA THR A 484 53.86 -9.84 15.29
C THR A 484 55.05 -10.00 16.23
N GLU A 485 54.84 -9.84 17.54
CA GLU A 485 55.85 -10.07 18.59
C GLU A 485 56.45 -11.48 18.49
N LEU A 486 55.62 -12.51 18.29
CA LEU A 486 56.07 -13.90 18.09
C LEU A 486 56.85 -14.10 16.77
N GLN A 487 56.57 -13.32 15.72
CA GLN A 487 57.32 -13.40 14.47
C GLN A 487 58.68 -12.72 14.60
N GLU A 488 58.73 -11.54 15.22
CA GLU A 488 59.96 -10.78 15.51
C GLU A 488 60.93 -11.58 16.38
N GLU A 489 60.44 -12.19 17.47
CA GLU A 489 61.23 -13.09 18.32
C GLU A 489 61.75 -14.33 17.58
N GLN A 490 60.98 -14.88 16.64
CA GLN A 490 61.44 -15.99 15.80
C GLN A 490 62.51 -15.55 14.80
N GLU A 491 62.41 -14.34 14.23
CA GLU A 491 63.43 -13.75 13.35
C GLU A 491 64.74 -13.53 14.12
N LEU A 492 64.66 -12.88 15.28
CA LEU A 492 65.79 -12.60 16.16
C LEU A 492 66.49 -13.89 16.61
N ASN A 493 65.73 -14.93 16.99
CA ASN A 493 66.28 -16.23 17.37
C ASN A 493 67.03 -16.94 16.22
N LYS A 494 66.64 -16.74 14.95
CA LYS A 494 67.40 -17.26 13.79
C LYS A 494 68.74 -16.52 13.66
N CYS A 495 68.71 -15.18 13.69
CA CYS A 495 69.89 -14.34 13.55
C CYS A 495 70.92 -14.56 14.67
N LEU A 496 70.47 -14.64 15.94
CA LEU A 496 71.37 -14.91 17.07
C LEU A 496 72.07 -16.27 16.95
N ARG A 497 71.37 -17.32 16.50
CA ARG A 497 71.96 -18.65 16.27
C ARG A 497 72.97 -18.66 15.11
N ALA A 498 72.71 -17.90 14.05
CA ALA A 498 73.66 -17.73 12.96
C ALA A 498 74.94 -17.03 13.43
N ASN A 499 74.80 -15.92 14.18
CA ASN A 499 75.94 -15.18 14.74
C ASN A 499 76.74 -16.02 15.74
N GLN A 500 76.06 -16.82 16.59
CA GLN A 500 76.71 -17.75 17.51
C GLN A 500 77.57 -18.79 16.78
N LEU A 501 77.10 -19.31 15.63
CA LEU A 501 77.85 -20.26 14.82
C LEU A 501 79.13 -19.64 14.24
N VAL A 502 79.06 -18.39 13.77
CA VAL A 502 80.23 -17.66 13.23
C VAL A 502 81.27 -17.43 14.33
N LEU A 503 80.85 -16.91 15.49
CA LEU A 503 81.74 -16.68 16.64
C LEU A 503 82.38 -17.99 17.15
N GLN A 504 81.63 -19.10 17.16
CA GLN A 504 82.16 -20.42 17.53
C GLN A 504 83.14 -21.01 16.50
N ASN A 505 83.20 -20.49 15.27
CA ASN A 505 84.20 -20.90 14.29
C ASN A 505 85.44 -20.02 14.40
N GLN A 506 85.28 -18.70 14.46
CA GLN A 506 86.37 -17.74 14.68
C GLN A 506 87.17 -18.06 15.95
N LEU A 507 86.49 -18.37 17.07
CA LEU A 507 87.15 -18.72 18.32
C LEU A 507 87.97 -20.02 18.21
N LYS A 508 87.58 -20.99 17.37
CA LYS A 508 88.36 -22.22 17.12
C LYS A 508 89.57 -21.95 16.23
N GLU A 509 89.46 -21.00 15.29
CA GLU A 509 90.57 -20.58 14.43
C GLU A 509 91.62 -19.83 15.25
N GLU A 510 91.21 -18.89 16.10
CA GLU A 510 92.09 -18.20 17.06
C GLU A 510 92.70 -19.16 18.09
N GLU A 511 91.93 -20.09 18.66
CA GLU A 511 92.47 -21.12 19.56
C GLU A 511 93.54 -22.01 18.88
N LYS A 512 93.40 -22.28 17.58
CA LYS A 512 94.38 -23.05 16.81
C LYS A 512 95.64 -22.22 16.55
N LEU A 513 95.48 -20.96 16.13
CA LEU A 513 96.58 -20.03 15.88
C LEU A 513 97.40 -19.78 17.16
N LEU A 514 96.73 -19.64 18.30
CA LEU A 514 97.36 -19.47 19.62
C LEU A 514 98.21 -20.70 19.99
N LYS A 515 97.70 -21.92 19.78
CA LYS A 515 98.42 -23.17 20.07
C LYS A 515 99.64 -23.34 19.16
N GLU A 516 99.52 -23.01 17.88
CA GLU A 516 100.63 -23.03 16.92
C GLU A 516 101.71 -21.99 17.29
N THR A 517 101.30 -20.80 17.72
CA THR A 517 102.22 -19.73 18.16
C THR A 517 102.90 -20.07 19.49
N CYS A 518 102.18 -20.68 20.43
CA CYS A 518 102.74 -21.11 21.71
C CYS A 518 103.82 -22.19 21.50
N ALA A 519 103.53 -23.22 20.70
CA ALA A 519 104.49 -24.28 20.39
C ALA A 519 105.78 -23.73 19.72
N GLN A 520 105.69 -22.71 18.86
CA GLN A 520 106.86 -22.02 18.32
C GLN A 520 107.66 -21.27 19.40
N LYS A 521 106.98 -20.68 20.39
CA LYS A 521 107.63 -19.97 21.51
C LYS A 521 108.28 -20.93 22.50
N ASP A 522 107.63 -22.04 22.81
CA ASP A 522 108.17 -23.08 23.68
C ASP A 522 109.44 -23.70 23.09
N LEU A 523 109.47 -23.94 21.76
CA LEU A 523 110.67 -24.37 21.04
C LEU A 523 111.83 -23.35 21.15
N GLN A 524 111.55 -22.06 20.93
CA GLN A 524 112.55 -20.99 21.09
C GLN A 524 113.06 -20.89 22.54
N ILE A 525 112.20 -21.13 23.53
CA ILE A 525 112.58 -21.15 24.95
C ILE A 525 113.49 -22.36 25.24
N THR A 526 113.20 -23.55 24.71
CA THR A 526 114.09 -24.72 24.89
C THR A 526 115.46 -24.52 24.26
N GLU A 527 115.53 -23.96 23.05
CA GLU A 527 116.80 -23.66 22.36
C GLU A 527 117.66 -22.67 23.17
N ILE A 528 117.05 -21.60 23.70
CA ILE A 528 117.74 -20.61 24.55
C ILE A 528 118.15 -21.22 25.91
N GLN A 529 117.36 -22.15 26.46
CA GLN A 529 117.71 -22.85 27.71
C GLN A 529 118.88 -23.82 27.54
N GLU A 530 119.02 -24.46 26.38
CA GLU A 530 120.19 -25.30 26.07
C GLU A 530 121.44 -24.44 25.88
N GLN A 531 121.36 -23.34 25.12
CA GLN A 531 122.46 -22.37 24.98
C GLN A 531 122.94 -21.81 26.34
N LEU A 532 122.01 -21.50 27.26
CA LEU A 532 122.35 -21.07 28.62
C LEU A 532 123.05 -22.17 29.44
N ARG A 533 122.62 -23.43 29.27
CA ARG A 533 123.21 -24.59 29.97
C ARG A 533 124.66 -24.83 29.53
N ASP A 534 124.93 -24.72 28.24
CA ASP A 534 126.29 -24.85 27.68
C ASP A 534 127.21 -23.73 28.16
N VAL A 535 126.72 -22.47 28.20
CA VAL A 535 127.48 -21.32 28.73
C VAL A 535 127.79 -21.48 30.22
N MET A 536 126.86 -22.00 31.02
CA MET A 536 127.11 -22.29 32.43
C MET A 536 128.17 -23.40 32.60
N PHE A 537 128.06 -24.49 31.84
CA PHE A 537 129.04 -25.59 31.89
C PHE A 537 130.45 -25.14 31.51
N TYR A 538 130.58 -24.27 30.51
CA TYR A 538 131.86 -23.65 30.14
C TYR A 538 132.47 -22.83 31.29
N LEU A 539 131.66 -22.01 31.98
CA LEU A 539 132.11 -21.18 33.10
C LEU A 539 132.53 -22.00 34.32
N GLU A 540 131.77 -23.05 34.68
CA GLU A 540 132.12 -23.95 35.79
C GLU A 540 133.42 -24.72 35.48
N THR A 541 133.55 -25.22 34.25
CA THR A 541 134.77 -25.90 33.79
C THR A 541 135.99 -24.96 33.83
N GLN A 542 135.82 -23.70 33.40
CA GLN A 542 136.88 -22.69 33.45
C GLN A 542 137.31 -22.36 34.88
N GLN A 543 136.38 -22.29 35.84
CA GLN A 543 136.71 -22.10 37.25
C GLN A 543 137.47 -23.29 37.84
N GLN A 544 137.06 -24.53 37.55
CA GLN A 544 137.75 -25.73 38.06
C GLN A 544 139.19 -25.85 37.51
N ILE A 545 139.40 -25.59 36.21
CA ILE A 545 140.74 -25.54 35.59
C ILE A 545 141.59 -24.37 36.13
N SER A 546 140.98 -23.33 36.71
CA SER A 546 141.71 -22.21 37.32
C SER A 546 142.46 -22.58 38.61
N HIS A 547 141.98 -23.60 39.35
CA HIS A 547 142.47 -23.95 40.70
C HIS A 547 143.44 -25.14 40.76
N LEU A 548 143.72 -25.82 39.65
CA LEU A 548 144.63 -26.98 39.61
C LEU A 548 146.12 -26.59 39.56
N PRO A 549 147.03 -27.36 40.20
CA PRO A 549 148.48 -27.15 40.12
C PRO A 549 149.04 -27.16 38.68
N ALA A 550 150.17 -26.48 38.48
CA ALA A 550 150.73 -26.22 37.15
C ALA A 550 151.04 -27.48 36.33
N GLU A 551 151.43 -28.57 37.00
CA GLU A 551 151.82 -29.84 36.36
C GLU A 551 150.64 -30.53 35.65
N THR A 552 149.41 -30.42 36.19
CA THR A 552 148.21 -31.05 35.61
C THR A 552 147.61 -30.24 34.44
N ARG A 553 148.07 -29.01 34.19
CA ARG A 553 147.50 -28.16 33.12
C ARG A 553 147.89 -28.57 31.70
N GLN A 554 149.02 -29.25 31.50
CA GLN A 554 149.49 -29.59 30.15
C GLN A 554 148.82 -30.84 29.57
N GLU A 555 148.39 -31.79 30.39
CA GLU A 555 147.77 -33.05 29.90
C GLU A 555 146.33 -32.87 29.39
N ILE A 556 145.64 -31.80 29.79
CA ILE A 556 144.23 -31.56 29.43
C ILE A 556 144.08 -30.89 28.03
N GLN A 557 145.18 -30.45 27.42
CA GLN A 557 145.13 -29.61 26.21
C GLN A 557 144.96 -30.37 24.88
N GLU A 558 145.00 -31.72 24.87
CA GLU A 558 145.11 -32.53 23.63
C GLU A 558 144.00 -33.62 23.43
N GLY A 559 142.87 -33.56 24.15
CA GLY A 559 141.78 -34.56 24.05
C GLY A 559 140.53 -34.09 23.29
N GLN A 560 140.01 -34.90 22.34
CA GLN A 560 138.87 -34.54 21.45
C GLN A 560 137.97 -35.76 21.10
N ILE A 561 136.65 -35.71 21.37
CA ILE A 561 135.68 -36.81 21.11
C ILE A 561 134.30 -36.26 20.64
N ASN A 562 133.56 -37.01 19.81
CA ASN A 562 132.29 -36.64 19.14
C ASN A 562 131.04 -37.44 19.63
N ILE A 563 129.82 -37.02 19.25
CA ILE A 563 128.50 -37.57 19.65
C ILE A 563 127.56 -37.78 18.42
N ALA A 564 126.54 -38.66 18.50
CA ALA A 564 125.49 -38.88 17.46
C ALA A 564 124.09 -39.26 18.03
N MET A 565 123.01 -39.17 17.23
CA MET A 565 121.57 -39.25 17.63
C MET A 565 120.66 -40.20 16.79
N ALA A 566 119.45 -40.53 17.28
CA ALA A 566 118.35 -41.25 16.57
C ALA A 566 116.90 -40.83 17.01
N SER A 567 115.83 -41.56 16.61
CA SER A 567 114.43 -41.04 16.48
C SER A 567 113.25 -41.98 16.87
N ALA A 568 111.98 -41.51 16.74
CA ALA A 568 110.72 -42.21 17.13
C ALA A 568 109.45 -41.90 16.24
N PRO A 569 108.32 -42.67 16.28
CA PRO A 569 107.04 -42.41 15.53
C PRO A 569 105.66 -42.55 16.30
N ASN A 570 104.49 -42.50 15.60
CA ASN A 570 103.11 -42.09 16.07
C ASN A 570 101.84 -43.00 15.75
N PRO A 571 100.57 -42.68 16.19
CA PRO A 571 99.30 -43.51 16.10
C PRO A 571 97.98 -42.87 15.46
N PRO A 572 96.77 -43.55 15.41
CA PRO A 572 95.50 -43.10 14.72
C PRO A 572 94.08 -43.20 15.46
N SER A 573 92.90 -42.93 14.78
CA SER A 573 91.45 -42.87 15.29
C SER A 573 90.35 -43.20 14.20
N SER A 574 88.96 -43.07 14.20
CA SER A 574 87.80 -42.48 14.99
C SER A 574 86.36 -42.97 14.50
N GLY A 575 85.16 -42.49 14.99
CA GLY A 575 83.76 -42.79 14.44
C GLY A 575 82.46 -42.29 15.20
N ALA A 576 81.22 -42.25 14.61
CA ALA A 576 79.89 -41.79 15.22
C ALA A 576 78.52 -42.04 14.41
N GLY A 577 77.28 -41.88 15.01
CA GLY A 577 75.94 -41.71 14.29
C GLY A 577 74.54 -42.03 14.99
N GLY A 578 73.35 -41.53 14.49
CA GLY A 578 71.93 -42.03 14.76
C GLY A 578 70.69 -41.04 14.93
N LYS A 579 69.43 -41.31 14.41
CA LYS A 579 68.18 -40.42 14.50
C LYS A 579 66.81 -41.00 13.95
N LEU A 580 65.56 -40.56 14.35
CA LEU A 580 64.21 -40.77 13.64
C LEU A 580 62.92 -39.97 14.13
N GLN A 581 61.63 -40.28 13.71
CA GLN A 581 60.47 -39.32 13.50
C GLN A 581 58.96 -39.66 13.88
N SER A 582 58.13 -38.59 14.15
CA SER A 582 56.72 -38.18 13.71
C SER A 582 55.39 -39.03 13.73
N ARG A 583 54.24 -38.42 14.17
CA ARG A 583 52.84 -38.56 13.60
C ARG A 583 51.79 -37.49 14.06
N LYS A 584 50.51 -37.54 13.59
CA LYS A 584 49.48 -36.44 13.62
C LYS A 584 48.02 -36.93 13.84
N GLY A 585 47.04 -36.06 14.24
CA GLY A 585 45.60 -36.41 14.38
C GLY A 585 44.61 -35.20 14.42
N ARG A 586 43.29 -35.43 14.23
CA ARG A 586 42.19 -34.42 14.19
C ARG A 586 40.82 -35.04 14.56
N SER A 587 39.90 -34.30 15.19
CA SER A 587 38.47 -34.67 15.33
C SER A 587 37.53 -33.45 15.27
N LYS A 588 36.20 -33.67 15.33
CA LYS A 588 35.13 -32.71 14.98
C LYS A 588 33.83 -33.01 15.75
N ARG A 589 33.20 -31.99 16.37
CA ARG A 589 31.74 -31.91 16.65
C ARG A 589 31.38 -30.48 17.09
N GLY A 590 30.10 -30.14 17.03
CA GLY A 590 29.57 -28.83 17.42
C GLY A 590 28.13 -28.96 17.94
N LYS A 591 27.47 -27.82 18.14
CA LYS A 591 26.05 -27.68 18.44
C LYS A 591 25.57 -26.34 17.91
#